data_AF-A0A6N8FMK0-F1
#
_entry.id   AF-A0A6N8FMK0-F1
#
_cell.length_a   1.000
_cell.length_b   1.000
_cell.length_c   1.000
_cell.angle_alpha   90.00
_cell.angle_beta   90.00
_cell.angle_gamma   90.00
#
_symmetry.space_group_name_H-M   'P 1'
#
loop_
_entity.id
_entity.type
_entity.pdbx_description
1 polymer ?
#
loop_
_entity_poly.entity_id
_entity_poly.type
_entity_poly.pdbx_seq_one_letter_code
_entity_poly.pdbx_strand_id
1 'polypeptide(L)'
;MQKNVKVIYPNRIESMEKQIKAIENDLENVSKYPKTFKITINGLDFTEEKEAGEALREVIKTQNQLNENPTIIGKFKGQEIFVRRNVFNETSIGLKGATTSEVPFKISDVGNIQRLASITENFHVEIEKTKLNIEDIRQQIKTTEVQLKKPFAYEAQLNKSLKEQQELKLKLEFADQLKEEKTIKRKRNKQ
;
A
#
# COMPACT_ATOMS: atom_id res chain seq x y z
N MET A 1 5.33 0.62 17.56
CA MET A 1 6.67 0.71 16.92
C MET A 1 7.25 -0.65 16.56
N GLN A 2 7.39 -1.63 17.48
CA GLN A 2 7.93 -2.97 17.15
C GLN A 2 7.13 -3.74 16.07
N LYS A 3 5.79 -3.64 16.05
CA LYS A 3 4.94 -4.28 15.02
C LYS A 3 5.22 -3.76 13.61
N ASN A 4 5.59 -2.48 13.47
CA ASN A 4 5.85 -1.86 12.17
C ASN A 4 7.12 -2.45 11.54
N VAL A 5 8.18 -2.61 12.35
CA VAL A 5 9.48 -3.17 11.94
C VAL A 5 9.39 -4.65 11.62
N LYS A 6 8.70 -5.45 12.45
CA LYS A 6 8.70 -6.91 12.30
C LYS A 6 7.72 -7.46 11.26
N VAL A 7 6.63 -6.74 10.96
CA VAL A 7 5.53 -7.29 10.17
C VAL A 7 5.10 -6.35 9.04
N ILE A 8 4.90 -5.06 9.34
CA ILE A 8 4.29 -4.14 8.37
C ILE A 8 5.26 -3.75 7.25
N TYR A 9 6.50 -3.35 7.59
CA TYR A 9 7.46 -2.93 6.58
C TYR A 9 7.96 -4.08 5.69
N PRO A 10 8.28 -5.29 6.20
CA PRO A 10 8.66 -6.42 5.35
C PRO A 10 7.56 -6.81 4.35
N ASN A 11 6.30 -6.90 4.80
CA ASN A 11 5.17 -7.22 3.91
C ASN A 11 4.96 -6.15 2.84
N ARG A 12 5.20 -4.88 3.18
CA ARG A 12 5.10 -3.77 2.22
C ARG A 12 6.20 -3.86 1.16
N ILE A 13 7.44 -4.16 1.55
CA ILE A 13 8.55 -4.39 0.62
C ILE A 13 8.22 -5.56 -0.30
N GLU A 14 7.77 -6.70 0.22
CA GLU A 14 7.43 -7.87 -0.59
C GLU A 14 6.33 -7.56 -1.62
N SER A 15 5.31 -6.81 -1.21
CA SER A 15 4.24 -6.35 -2.11
C SER A 15 4.79 -5.45 -3.23
N MET A 16 5.68 -4.52 -2.89
CA MET A 16 6.30 -3.61 -3.86
C MET A 16 7.26 -4.34 -4.81
N GLU A 17 7.99 -5.34 -4.34
CA GLU A 17 8.84 -6.21 -5.17
C GLU A 17 7.99 -7.05 -6.14
N LYS A 18 6.84 -7.56 -5.70
CA LYS A 18 5.86 -8.22 -6.58
C LYS A 18 5.31 -7.26 -7.64
N GLN A 19 5.01 -6.02 -7.25
CA GLN A 19 4.56 -4.99 -8.18
C GLN A 19 5.62 -4.69 -9.24
N ILE A 20 6.89 -4.53 -8.86
CA ILE A 20 8.00 -4.32 -9.82
C ILE A 20 8.05 -5.46 -10.83
N LYS A 21 8.02 -6.72 -10.38
CA LYS A 21 8.03 -7.89 -11.29
C LYS A 21 6.85 -7.90 -12.25
N ALA A 22 5.67 -7.49 -11.80
CA ALA A 22 4.49 -7.41 -12.64
C ALA A 22 4.66 -6.33 -13.72
N ILE A 23 5.17 -5.14 -13.36
CA ILE A 23 5.45 -4.06 -14.33
C ILE A 23 6.55 -4.48 -15.31
N GLU A 24 7.60 -5.17 -14.85
CA GLU A 24 8.66 -5.70 -15.71
C GLU A 24 8.13 -6.70 -16.74
N ASN A 25 7.23 -7.61 -16.33
CA ASN A 25 6.56 -8.53 -17.26
C ASN A 25 5.69 -7.78 -18.29
N ASP A 26 4.94 -6.76 -17.84
CA ASP A 26 4.15 -5.93 -18.76
C ASP A 26 5.03 -5.18 -19.76
N LEU A 27 6.15 -4.62 -19.30
CA LEU A 27 7.13 -3.95 -20.13
C LEU A 27 7.74 -4.90 -21.17
N GLU A 28 8.10 -6.12 -20.76
CA GLU A 28 8.61 -7.14 -21.68
C GLU A 28 7.56 -7.47 -22.75
N ASN A 29 6.29 -7.63 -22.36
CA ASN A 29 5.21 -7.91 -23.30
C ASN A 29 4.98 -6.75 -24.28
N VAL A 30 4.98 -5.52 -23.79
CA VAL A 30 4.87 -4.31 -24.62
C VAL A 30 6.05 -4.20 -25.59
N SER A 31 7.27 -4.56 -25.17
CA SER A 31 8.48 -4.49 -26.01
C SER A 31 8.46 -5.44 -27.21
N LYS A 32 7.62 -6.49 -27.18
CA LYS A 32 7.42 -7.42 -28.31
C LYS A 32 6.64 -6.80 -29.47
N TYR A 33 5.95 -5.68 -29.23
CA TYR A 33 5.17 -4.98 -30.24
C TYR A 33 5.97 -3.88 -30.95
N PRO A 34 5.66 -3.57 -32.22
CA PRO A 34 6.30 -2.48 -32.95
C PRO A 34 6.17 -1.12 -32.23
N LYS A 35 7.16 -0.25 -32.45
CA LYS A 35 7.11 1.14 -31.96
C LYS A 35 6.04 1.99 -32.64
N THR A 36 5.57 1.58 -33.82
CA THR A 36 4.50 2.26 -34.56
C THR A 36 3.19 2.18 -33.79
N PHE A 37 2.43 3.28 -33.76
CA PHE A 37 1.14 3.31 -33.10
C PHE A 37 0.16 2.36 -33.81
N LYS A 38 -0.39 1.42 -33.03
CA LYS A 38 -1.47 0.54 -33.44
C LYS A 38 -2.32 0.18 -32.21
N ILE A 39 -3.61 0.36 -32.33
CA ILE A 39 -4.57 0.10 -31.26
C ILE A 39 -5.80 -0.61 -31.82
N THR A 40 -6.36 -1.55 -31.07
CA THR A 40 -7.58 -2.24 -31.43
C THR A 40 -8.69 -1.80 -30.49
N ILE A 41 -9.78 -1.23 -31.00
CA ILE A 41 -10.94 -0.80 -30.21
C ILE A 41 -12.18 -1.48 -30.80
N ASN A 42 -12.92 -2.21 -29.97
CA ASN A 42 -14.11 -2.98 -30.35
C ASN A 42 -13.90 -3.91 -31.56
N GLY A 43 -12.69 -4.46 -31.71
CA GLY A 43 -12.30 -5.34 -32.82
C GLY A 43 -11.84 -4.63 -34.09
N LEU A 44 -11.83 -3.29 -34.13
CA LEU A 44 -11.31 -2.49 -35.24
C LEU A 44 -9.89 -2.01 -34.94
N ASP A 45 -8.99 -2.16 -35.91
CA ASP A 45 -7.60 -1.72 -35.81
C ASP A 45 -7.46 -0.28 -36.33
N PHE A 46 -6.83 0.58 -35.52
CA PHE A 46 -6.55 1.97 -35.85
C PHE A 46 -5.04 2.24 -35.81
N THR A 47 -4.55 3.01 -36.79
CA THR A 47 -3.16 3.48 -36.86
C THR A 47 -3.04 5.00 -36.71
N GLU A 48 -4.17 5.71 -36.65
CA GLU A 48 -4.25 7.15 -36.44
C GLU A 48 -4.86 7.45 -35.06
N GLU A 49 -4.20 8.31 -34.27
CA GLU A 49 -4.66 8.64 -32.91
C GLU A 49 -6.04 9.30 -32.90
N LYS A 50 -6.34 10.08 -33.95
CA LYS A 50 -7.61 10.79 -34.09
C LYS A 50 -8.78 9.82 -34.26
N GLU A 51 -8.66 8.89 -35.22
CA GLU A 51 -9.70 7.89 -35.50
C GLU A 51 -9.90 6.95 -34.30
N ALA A 52 -8.79 6.52 -33.67
CA ALA A 52 -8.84 5.72 -32.46
C ALA A 52 -9.56 6.43 -31.31
N GLY A 53 -9.29 7.72 -31.11
CA GLY A 53 -9.92 8.51 -30.06
C GLY A 53 -11.41 8.72 -30.29
N GLU A 54 -11.82 8.97 -31.54
CA GLU A 54 -13.22 9.08 -31.93
C GLU A 54 -13.97 7.76 -31.68
N ALA A 55 -13.39 6.63 -32.10
CA ALA A 55 -13.93 5.30 -31.86
C ALA A 55 -14.03 4.98 -30.35
N LEU A 56 -13.00 5.31 -29.56
CA LEU A 56 -13.01 5.16 -28.11
C LEU A 56 -14.19 5.91 -27.48
N ARG A 57 -14.40 7.17 -27.87
CA ARG A 57 -15.50 7.99 -27.37
C ARG A 57 -16.86 7.40 -27.74
N GLU A 58 -17.03 6.92 -28.96
CA GLU A 58 -18.29 6.29 -29.41
C GLU A 58 -18.59 5.01 -28.63
N VAL A 59 -17.61 4.15 -28.41
CA VAL A 59 -17.76 2.95 -27.58
C VAL A 59 -18.19 3.32 -26.17
N ILE A 60 -17.57 4.33 -25.56
CA ILE A 60 -17.93 4.78 -24.21
C ILE A 60 -19.34 5.37 -24.15
N LYS A 61 -19.76 6.12 -25.17
CA LYS A 61 -21.12 6.70 -25.25
C LYS A 61 -22.20 5.65 -25.44
N THR A 62 -21.92 4.62 -26.22
CA THR A 62 -22.87 3.54 -26.53
C THR A 62 -22.94 2.47 -25.43
N GLN A 63 -21.93 2.43 -24.54
CA GLN A 63 -21.87 1.47 -23.47
C GLN A 63 -22.78 1.86 -22.29
N ASN A 64 -23.98 1.29 -22.26
CA ASN A 64 -25.00 1.55 -21.23
C ASN A 64 -24.71 0.86 -19.89
N GLN A 65 -23.76 -0.07 -19.84
CA GLN A 65 -23.46 -0.91 -18.66
C GLN A 65 -22.20 -0.48 -17.90
N LEU A 66 -21.68 0.73 -18.16
CA LEU A 66 -20.50 1.23 -17.44
C LEU A 66 -20.79 1.38 -15.95
N ASN A 67 -20.17 0.53 -15.16
CA ASN A 67 -20.19 0.53 -13.71
C ASN A 67 -18.75 0.44 -13.19
N GLU A 68 -18.60 0.16 -11.90
CA GLU A 68 -17.28 0.05 -11.27
C GLU A 68 -16.45 -1.11 -11.83
N ASN A 69 -17.10 -2.11 -12.44
CA ASN A 69 -16.41 -3.24 -13.02
C ASN A 69 -15.77 -2.85 -14.36
N PRO A 70 -14.47 -3.14 -14.55
CA PRO A 70 -13.77 -2.81 -15.78
C PRO A 70 -14.35 -3.59 -16.95
N THR A 71 -14.80 -2.86 -17.96
CA THR A 71 -15.29 -3.43 -19.22
C THR A 71 -14.18 -3.40 -20.26
N ILE A 72 -13.80 -4.55 -20.79
CA ILE A 72 -12.78 -4.66 -21.84
C ILE A 72 -13.37 -4.17 -23.16
N ILE A 73 -12.69 -3.23 -23.79
CA ILE A 73 -13.15 -2.58 -25.03
C ILE A 73 -12.12 -2.66 -26.16
N GLY A 74 -10.96 -3.26 -25.92
CA GLY A 74 -9.89 -3.26 -26.92
C GLY A 74 -8.58 -3.85 -26.44
N LYS A 75 -7.55 -3.68 -27.27
CA LYS A 75 -6.18 -4.08 -26.97
C LYS A 75 -5.17 -3.03 -27.46
N PHE A 76 -4.14 -2.80 -26.67
CA PHE A 76 -3.03 -1.91 -27.01
C PHE A 76 -1.71 -2.59 -26.61
N LYS A 77 -0.82 -2.83 -27.58
CA LYS A 77 0.50 -3.48 -27.37
C LYS A 77 0.44 -4.73 -26.48
N GLY A 78 -0.57 -5.58 -26.71
CA GLY A 78 -0.77 -6.83 -25.97
C GLY A 78 -1.51 -6.69 -24.63
N GLN A 79 -1.78 -5.47 -24.17
CA GLN A 79 -2.57 -5.21 -22.96
C GLN A 79 -4.05 -5.00 -23.30
N GLU A 80 -4.94 -5.43 -22.42
CA GLU A 80 -6.38 -5.22 -22.58
C GLU A 80 -6.73 -3.78 -22.22
N ILE A 81 -7.41 -3.07 -23.12
CA ILE A 81 -7.95 -1.74 -22.82
C ILE A 81 -9.27 -1.94 -22.10
N PHE A 82 -9.41 -1.31 -20.94
CA PHE A 82 -10.67 -1.29 -20.23
C PHE A 82 -11.18 0.13 -20.02
N VAL A 83 -12.48 0.23 -19.82
CA VAL A 83 -13.14 1.42 -19.32
C VAL A 83 -13.97 1.06 -18.09
N ARG A 84 -14.02 1.96 -17.11
CA ARG A 84 -14.90 1.82 -15.96
C ARG A 84 -15.46 3.17 -15.56
N ARG A 85 -16.57 3.15 -14.82
CA ARG A 85 -17.17 4.34 -14.23
C ARG A 85 -17.24 4.15 -12.73
N ASN A 86 -16.64 5.07 -11.97
CA ASN A 86 -16.69 5.00 -10.52
C ASN A 86 -18.07 5.42 -9.98
N VAL A 87 -18.27 5.26 -8.67
CA VAL A 87 -19.50 5.68 -7.97
C VAL A 87 -19.84 7.16 -8.11
N PHE A 88 -18.86 8.00 -8.48
CA PHE A 88 -19.02 9.44 -8.69
C PHE A 88 -19.31 9.79 -10.16
N ASN A 89 -19.66 8.79 -10.99
CA ASN A 89 -19.87 8.92 -12.43
C ASN A 89 -18.64 9.41 -13.22
N GLU A 90 -17.44 9.37 -12.64
CA GLU A 90 -16.21 9.67 -13.35
C GLU A 90 -15.80 8.44 -14.17
N THR A 91 -15.53 8.67 -15.46
CA THR A 91 -15.12 7.61 -16.38
C THR A 91 -13.60 7.57 -16.45
N SER A 92 -13.03 6.39 -16.31
CA SER A 92 -11.60 6.12 -16.43
C SER A 92 -11.35 5.10 -17.51
N ILE A 93 -10.26 5.28 -18.24
CA ILE A 93 -9.75 4.32 -19.22
C ILE A 93 -8.40 3.79 -18.72
N GLY A 94 -8.08 2.55 -19.03
CA GLY A 94 -6.85 1.95 -18.54
C GLY A 94 -6.39 0.76 -19.34
N LEU A 95 -5.21 0.27 -18.96
CA LEU A 95 -4.60 -0.95 -19.51
C LEU A 95 -4.53 -2.00 -18.41
N LYS A 96 -4.92 -3.22 -18.79
CA LYS A 96 -4.89 -4.40 -17.93
C LYS A 96 -3.96 -5.44 -18.55
N GLY A 97 -2.89 -5.73 -17.84
CA GLY A 97 -1.94 -6.82 -18.09
C GLY A 97 -1.67 -7.59 -16.80
N ALA A 98 -0.41 -7.77 -16.45
CA ALA A 98 0.00 -8.23 -15.11
C ALA A 98 -0.28 -7.16 -14.05
N THR A 99 -0.24 -5.89 -14.44
CA THR A 99 -0.69 -4.74 -13.66
C THR A 99 -1.93 -4.10 -14.27
N THR A 100 -2.64 -3.33 -13.46
CA THR A 100 -3.82 -2.58 -13.89
C THR A 100 -3.59 -1.12 -13.56
N SER A 101 -3.52 -0.30 -14.61
CA SER A 101 -3.27 1.14 -14.51
C SER A 101 -4.32 1.90 -15.30
N GLU A 102 -4.76 3.03 -14.76
CA GLU A 102 -5.85 3.81 -15.35
C GLU A 102 -5.59 5.31 -15.27
N VAL A 103 -6.26 6.03 -16.16
CA VAL A 103 -6.20 7.46 -16.32
C VAL A 103 -7.61 8.01 -16.51
N PRO A 104 -7.87 9.25 -16.05
CA PRO A 104 -9.18 9.86 -16.22
C PRO A 104 -9.50 10.09 -17.69
N PHE A 105 -10.70 9.71 -18.12
CA PHE A 105 -11.21 10.02 -19.45
C PHE A 105 -11.62 11.49 -19.52
N LYS A 106 -11.13 12.22 -20.53
CA LYS A 106 -11.40 13.66 -20.71
C LYS A 106 -12.04 13.94 -22.07
N ILE A 107 -12.29 15.22 -22.35
CA ILE A 107 -12.98 15.69 -23.57
C ILE A 107 -12.15 15.46 -24.84
N SER A 108 -10.82 15.51 -24.75
CA SER A 108 -9.94 15.38 -25.92
C SER A 108 -9.74 13.92 -26.31
N ASP A 109 -10.25 13.54 -27.49
CA ASP A 109 -10.15 12.19 -28.06
C ASP A 109 -8.69 11.76 -28.23
N VAL A 110 -7.90 12.54 -28.97
CA VAL A 110 -6.45 12.31 -29.17
C VAL A 110 -5.72 12.30 -27.84
N GLY A 111 -6.02 13.24 -26.94
CA GLY A 111 -5.38 13.31 -25.64
C GLY A 111 -5.65 12.08 -24.76
N ASN A 112 -6.80 11.40 -24.93
CA ASN A 112 -7.09 10.16 -24.20
C ASN A 112 -6.27 8.99 -24.73
N ILE A 113 -6.10 8.90 -26.05
CA ILE A 113 -5.22 7.91 -26.69
C ILE A 113 -3.77 8.11 -26.26
N GLN A 114 -3.29 9.35 -26.26
CA GLN A 114 -1.96 9.70 -25.79
C GLN A 114 -1.78 9.33 -24.31
N ARG A 115 -2.77 9.61 -23.45
CA ARG A 115 -2.72 9.18 -22.04
C ARG A 115 -2.64 7.67 -21.88
N LEU A 116 -3.38 6.89 -22.68
CA LEU A 116 -3.26 5.43 -22.69
C LEU A 116 -1.86 4.99 -23.13
N ALA A 117 -1.31 5.58 -24.19
CA ALA A 117 0.04 5.29 -24.65
C ALA A 117 1.10 5.59 -23.58
N SER A 118 0.93 6.74 -22.90
CA SER A 118 1.82 7.15 -21.80
C SER A 118 1.83 6.17 -20.62
N ILE A 119 0.80 5.36 -20.39
CA ILE A 119 0.84 4.31 -19.35
C ILE A 119 2.01 3.37 -19.64
N THR A 120 2.11 2.88 -20.87
CA THR A 120 3.17 1.94 -21.28
C THR A 120 4.57 2.57 -21.28
N GLU A 121 4.66 3.85 -21.62
CA GLU A 121 5.93 4.59 -21.62
C GLU A 121 6.45 4.87 -20.21
N ASN A 122 5.54 5.01 -19.24
CA ASN A 122 5.87 5.32 -17.86
C ASN A 122 6.23 4.10 -17.01
N PHE A 123 6.17 2.87 -17.53
CA PHE A 123 6.55 1.67 -16.77
C PHE A 123 7.97 1.76 -16.19
N HIS A 124 8.94 2.26 -16.96
CA HIS A 124 10.31 2.46 -16.45
C HIS A 124 10.35 3.45 -15.27
N VAL A 125 9.61 4.55 -15.38
CA VAL A 125 9.53 5.57 -14.34
C VAL A 125 8.85 5.01 -13.08
N GLU A 126 7.80 4.20 -13.25
CA GLU A 126 7.09 3.56 -12.14
C GLU A 126 7.96 2.53 -11.42
N ILE A 127 8.75 1.74 -12.15
CA ILE A 127 9.73 0.81 -11.58
C ILE A 127 10.75 1.57 -10.71
N GLU A 128 11.39 2.61 -11.25
CA GLU A 128 12.40 3.38 -10.53
C GLU A 128 11.82 4.06 -9.29
N LYS A 129 10.62 4.65 -9.42
CA LYS A 129 9.91 5.24 -8.28
C LYS A 129 9.60 4.20 -7.20
N THR A 130 9.22 2.99 -7.59
CA THR A 130 8.93 1.91 -6.64
C THR A 130 10.19 1.42 -5.94
N LYS A 131 11.32 1.34 -6.65
CA LYS A 131 12.63 1.02 -6.04
C LYS A 131 13.06 2.06 -5.00
N LEU A 132 12.93 3.35 -5.32
CA LEU A 132 13.23 4.43 -4.37
C LEU A 132 12.36 4.32 -3.11
N ASN A 133 11.06 4.06 -3.28
CA ASN A 133 10.17 3.86 -2.12
C ASN A 133 10.58 2.65 -1.26
N ILE A 134 11.07 1.56 -1.86
CA ILE A 134 11.60 0.41 -1.11
C ILE A 134 12.82 0.83 -0.30
N GLU A 135 13.72 1.63 -0.88
CA GLU A 135 14.90 2.15 -0.19
C GLU A 135 14.52 3.04 1.00
N ASP A 136 13.55 3.94 0.83
CA ASP A 136 13.01 4.77 1.91
C ASP A 136 12.43 3.92 3.05
N ILE A 137 11.67 2.88 2.74
CA ILE A 137 11.12 1.97 3.75
C ILE A 137 12.25 1.24 4.48
N ARG A 138 13.29 0.79 3.76
CA ARG A 138 14.48 0.16 4.37
C ARG A 138 15.20 1.13 5.32
N GLN A 139 15.32 2.40 4.96
CA GLN A 139 15.88 3.43 5.83
C GLN A 139 15.01 3.69 7.08
N GLN A 140 13.67 3.69 6.92
CA GLN A 140 12.73 3.80 8.04
C GLN A 140 12.85 2.61 9.00
N ILE A 141 12.99 1.38 8.50
CA ILE A 141 13.27 0.19 9.31
C ILE A 141 14.53 0.41 10.15
N LYS A 142 15.64 0.74 9.50
CA LYS A 142 16.94 0.95 10.17
C LYS A 142 16.86 2.03 11.26
N THR A 143 16.22 3.15 10.96
CA THR A 143 16.06 4.26 11.91
C THR A 143 15.19 3.85 13.10
N THR A 144 14.07 3.14 12.84
CA THR A 144 13.16 2.67 13.88
C THR A 144 13.83 1.63 14.78
N GLU A 145 14.65 0.74 14.22
CA GLU A 145 15.42 -0.23 15.00
C GLU A 145 16.43 0.43 15.94
N VAL A 146 17.13 1.47 15.47
CA VAL A 146 18.04 2.26 16.32
C VAL A 146 17.29 2.97 17.44
N GLN A 147 16.13 3.56 17.15
CA GLN A 147 15.30 4.22 18.17
C GLN A 147 14.74 3.23 19.19
N LEU A 148 14.34 2.03 18.76
CA LEU A 148 13.88 0.97 19.66
C LEU A 148 14.98 0.46 20.60
N LYS A 149 16.25 0.58 20.21
CA LYS A 149 17.41 0.23 21.04
C LYS A 149 17.85 1.36 21.97
N LYS A 150 17.27 2.58 21.88
CA LYS A 150 17.59 3.64 22.83
C LYS A 150 17.05 3.26 24.21
N PRO A 151 17.89 3.28 25.26
CA PRO A 151 17.42 3.06 26.62
C PRO A 151 16.37 4.10 26.98
N PHE A 152 15.44 3.72 27.84
CA PHE A 152 14.49 4.67 28.38
C PHE A 152 15.25 5.65 29.28
N ALA A 153 15.11 6.96 29.04
CA ALA A 153 15.92 7.97 29.73
C ALA A 153 15.80 7.91 31.27
N TYR A 154 14.67 7.44 31.78
CA TYR A 154 14.41 7.29 33.21
C TYR A 154 14.45 5.84 33.69
N GLU A 155 15.07 4.92 32.94
CA GLU A 155 15.12 3.49 33.29
C GLU A 155 15.77 3.25 34.66
N ALA A 156 16.86 3.97 34.94
CA ALA A 156 17.51 3.92 36.25
C ALA A 156 16.59 4.45 37.37
N GLN A 157 15.84 5.52 37.10
CA GLN A 157 14.95 6.15 38.09
C GLN A 157 13.70 5.29 38.34
N LEU A 158 13.15 4.69 37.28
CA LEU A 158 12.03 3.74 37.35
C LEU A 158 12.44 2.48 38.13
N ASN A 159 13.60 1.90 37.84
CA ASN A 159 14.12 0.74 38.58
C ASN A 159 14.36 1.05 40.06
N LYS A 160 14.83 2.27 40.37
CA LYS A 160 14.97 2.74 41.76
C LYS A 160 13.61 2.83 42.45
N SER A 161 12.63 3.49 41.83
CA SER A 161 11.28 3.62 42.40
C SER A 161 10.56 2.28 42.54
N LEU A 162 10.77 1.34 41.62
CA LEU A 162 10.23 -0.02 41.72
C LEU A 162 10.84 -0.81 42.87
N LYS A 163 12.17 -0.70 43.09
CA LYS A 163 12.83 -1.32 44.26
C LYS A 163 12.32 -0.73 45.57
N GLU A 164 12.28 0.60 45.68
CA GLU A 164 11.76 1.28 46.87
C GLU A 164 10.31 0.87 47.16
N GLN A 165 9.47 0.76 46.12
CA GLN A 165 8.09 0.30 46.26
C GLN A 165 8.00 -1.16 46.73
N GLN A 166 8.84 -2.06 46.22
CA GLN A 166 8.89 -3.46 46.67
C GLN A 166 9.32 -3.55 48.14
N GLU A 167 10.35 -2.82 48.54
CA GLU A 167 10.81 -2.78 49.93
C GLU A 167 9.73 -2.24 50.88
N LEU A 168 9.01 -1.19 50.47
CA LEU A 168 7.89 -0.64 51.23
C LEU A 168 6.73 -1.63 51.36
N LYS A 169 6.38 -2.36 50.28
CA LYS A 169 5.35 -3.40 50.32
C LYS A 169 5.69 -4.52 51.31
N LEU A 170 6.93 -5.02 51.26
CA LEU A 170 7.40 -6.04 52.19
C LEU A 170 7.31 -5.56 53.65
N LYS A 171 7.76 -4.33 53.93
CA LYS A 171 7.67 -3.75 55.29
C LYS A 171 6.22 -3.61 55.77
N LEU A 172 5.29 -3.23 54.89
CA LEU A 172 3.86 -3.14 55.20
C LEU A 172 3.26 -4.52 55.50
N GLU A 173 3.54 -5.53 54.67
CA GLU A 173 3.09 -6.91 54.90
C GLU A 173 3.59 -7.46 56.24
N PHE A 174 4.87 -7.28 56.56
CA PHE A 174 5.42 -7.68 57.87
C PHE A 174 4.79 -6.90 59.03
N ALA A 175 4.55 -5.60 58.87
CA ALA A 175 3.90 -4.79 59.89
C ALA A 175 2.45 -5.22 60.14
N ASP A 176 1.72 -5.62 59.10
CA ASP A 176 0.33 -6.06 59.22
C ASP A 176 0.24 -7.48 59.79
N GLN A 177 1.16 -8.39 59.44
CA GLN A 177 1.29 -9.69 60.11
C GLN A 177 1.61 -9.55 61.61
N LEU A 178 2.52 -8.64 61.97
CA LEU A 178 2.86 -8.35 63.37
C LEU A 178 1.69 -7.71 64.13
N LYS A 179 0.85 -6.92 63.47
CA LYS A 179 -0.38 -6.40 64.07
C LYS A 179 -1.37 -7.54 64.30
N GLU A 180 -1.63 -8.39 63.31
CA GLU A 180 -2.53 -9.54 63.43
C GLU A 180 -2.13 -10.50 64.55
N GLU A 181 -0.85 -10.84 64.66
CA GLU A 181 -0.33 -11.68 65.76
C GLU A 181 -0.53 -11.02 67.13
N LYS A 182 -0.34 -9.69 67.24
CA LYS A 182 -0.57 -8.94 68.48
C LYS A 182 -2.06 -8.89 68.83
N THR A 183 -2.96 -8.77 67.84
CA THR A 183 -4.41 -8.83 68.09
C THR A 183 -4.85 -10.23 68.53
N ILE A 184 -4.27 -11.30 67.95
CA ILE A 184 -4.56 -12.69 68.33
C ILE A 184 -4.05 -12.97 69.76
N LYS A 185 -2.83 -12.55 70.11
CA LYS A 185 -2.28 -12.70 71.47
C LYS A 185 -3.07 -11.90 72.51
N ARG A 186 -3.54 -10.69 72.18
CA ARG A 186 -4.40 -9.88 73.07
C ARG A 186 -5.80 -10.47 73.28
N LYS A 187 -6.34 -11.20 72.30
CA LYS A 187 -7.62 -11.93 72.43
C LYS A 187 -7.47 -13.21 73.27
N ARG A 188 -6.33 -13.90 73.18
CA ARG A 188 -6.02 -15.10 73.99
C ARG A 188 -5.78 -14.81 75.47
N ASN A 189 -5.18 -13.67 75.82
CA ASN A 189 -4.93 -13.28 77.23
C ASN A 189 -6.16 -12.65 77.94
N LYS A 190 -7.33 -12.62 77.29
CA LYS A 190 -8.59 -12.07 77.83
C LYS A 190 -9.69 -13.13 78.02
N GLN A 191 -9.37 -14.41 77.84
CA GLN A 191 -10.17 -15.57 78.24
C GLN A 191 -9.52 -16.20 79.47
#